data_AF-A0A8T7KCH4-F1
#
_entry.id   AF-A0A8T7KCH4-F1
#
_cell.length_a   1.000
_cell.length_b   1.000
_cell.length_c   1.000
_cell.angle_alpha   90.00
_cell.angle_beta   90.00
_cell.angle_gamma   90.00
#
_symmetry.space_group_name_H-M   'P 1'
#
loop_
_entity.id
_entity.type
_entity.pdbx_description
1 polymer ?
#
loop_
_entity_poly.entity_id
_entity_poly.type
_entity_poly.pdbx_seq_one_letter_code
_entity_poly.pdbx_strand_id
1 'polypeptide(L)'
;LLRDAGAPGAQRAAAIAGVQRAAGNAVVERALVRCSCEKWEQISREISTPVGDQARIRKDGSAILTVANVSVIVKPDATSRNRKMRKGAKTTFRLFWKRHRARFRAGALFAFTPPAITVTIQTTYGPGVDPASQSAYGKGTTDEDKQSGHTTLSYHEGSHGLDYIQYLQDNPPRMEVELGMARKDFNKAVEAFYTLMKSYAASMRKFSERRTDCVGTTIDQAGYTKEPVCQ
;
A
#
# COMPACT_ATOMS: atom_id res chain seq x y z
N LEU A 1 39.31 7.01 -50.64
CA LEU A 1 39.71 7.72 -49.40
C LEU A 1 38.54 7.68 -48.44
N LEU A 2 38.62 6.76 -47.49
CA LEU A 2 37.64 6.50 -46.43
C LEU A 2 37.53 7.70 -45.49
N ARG A 3 36.29 8.11 -45.14
CA ARG A 3 35.93 8.56 -43.79
C ARG A 3 34.45 8.27 -43.51
N ASP A 4 34.24 7.30 -42.63
CA ASP A 4 33.07 7.10 -41.80
C ASP A 4 32.81 8.32 -40.89
N ALA A 5 31.54 8.62 -40.63
CA ALA A 5 31.09 9.12 -39.35
C ALA A 5 29.60 8.75 -39.16
N GLY A 6 29.37 7.94 -38.12
CA GLY A 6 28.11 7.27 -37.81
C GLY A 6 26.93 8.18 -37.47
N ALA A 7 25.77 7.56 -37.59
CA ALA A 7 24.43 8.08 -37.32
C ALA A 7 24.05 8.03 -35.80
N PRO A 8 22.77 7.97 -35.40
CA PRO A 8 22.01 9.05 -34.77
C PRO A 8 21.66 8.78 -33.29
N GLY A 9 21.47 9.83 -32.49
CA GLY A 9 21.11 9.75 -31.07
C GLY A 9 19.68 10.18 -30.77
N ALA A 10 18.69 9.40 -31.20
CA ALA A 10 17.32 9.50 -30.72
C ALA A 10 16.81 8.08 -30.40
N GLN A 11 15.96 7.98 -29.37
CA GLN A 11 15.31 6.77 -28.84
C GLN A 11 16.11 5.96 -27.82
N ARG A 12 15.95 6.27 -26.52
CA ARG A 12 15.87 5.27 -25.43
C ARG A 12 15.08 5.83 -24.24
N ALA A 13 13.77 5.59 -24.22
CA ALA A 13 12.96 5.63 -23.00
C ALA A 13 11.62 4.92 -23.23
N ALA A 14 11.66 3.61 -23.50
CA ALA A 14 10.52 2.72 -23.36
C ALA A 14 11.03 1.28 -23.20
N ALA A 15 10.28 0.47 -22.45
CA ALA A 15 10.48 -0.95 -22.15
C ALA A 15 11.36 -1.28 -20.93
N ILE A 16 10.75 -1.19 -19.73
CA ILE A 16 10.88 -2.24 -18.72
C ILE A 16 9.46 -2.53 -18.21
N ALA A 17 8.73 -3.34 -18.97
CA ALA A 17 7.50 -3.98 -18.53
C ALA A 17 7.53 -5.39 -19.12
N GLY A 18 7.79 -6.39 -18.29
CA GLY A 18 7.75 -7.77 -18.73
C GLY A 18 8.55 -8.70 -17.84
N VAL A 19 7.83 -9.62 -17.21
CA VAL A 19 8.34 -10.90 -16.70
C VAL A 19 9.10 -10.83 -15.39
N GLN A 20 8.38 -10.59 -14.29
CA GLN A 20 8.64 -11.18 -12.96
C GLN A 20 7.58 -10.65 -11.98
N ARG A 21 6.55 -11.45 -11.67
CA ARG A 21 5.76 -11.42 -10.40
C ARG A 21 4.56 -12.38 -10.47
N ALA A 22 4.82 -13.66 -10.69
CA ALA A 22 3.84 -14.72 -10.38
C ALA A 22 4.21 -15.53 -9.11
N ALA A 23 5.38 -15.28 -8.50
CA ALA A 23 5.86 -16.02 -7.33
C ALA A 23 5.92 -15.20 -6.02
N GLY A 24 5.44 -13.94 -6.03
CA GLY A 24 5.66 -13.00 -4.92
C GLY A 24 4.78 -13.20 -3.69
N ASN A 25 3.59 -13.79 -3.82
CA ASN A 25 2.65 -13.92 -2.69
C ASN A 25 3.00 -15.10 -1.76
N ALA A 26 3.45 -16.23 -2.31
CA ALA A 26 3.71 -17.42 -1.50
C ALA A 26 4.87 -17.24 -0.51
N VAL A 27 5.85 -16.37 -0.77
CA VAL A 27 7.02 -16.22 0.11
C VAL A 27 6.76 -15.22 1.24
N VAL A 28 5.99 -14.16 1.00
CA VAL A 28 5.59 -13.23 2.08
C VAL A 28 4.54 -13.87 2.99
N GLU A 29 3.58 -14.62 2.43
CA GLU A 29 2.67 -15.43 3.25
C GLU A 29 3.42 -16.54 4.00
N ARG A 30 4.34 -17.29 3.36
CA ARG A 30 5.06 -18.38 4.06
C ARG A 30 6.04 -17.91 5.13
N ALA A 31 6.63 -16.72 5.01
CA ALA A 31 7.52 -16.18 6.03
C ALA A 31 6.75 -15.67 7.27
N LEU A 32 5.49 -15.24 7.10
CA LEU A 32 4.62 -14.82 8.21
C LEU A 32 3.83 -15.99 8.83
N VAL A 33 3.56 -17.06 8.06
CA VAL A 33 2.68 -18.17 8.49
C VAL A 33 3.37 -19.22 9.36
N ARG A 34 4.72 -19.33 9.37
CA ARG A 34 5.38 -20.52 9.94
C ARG A 34 5.72 -20.51 11.43
N CYS A 35 5.48 -19.44 12.19
CA CYS A 35 5.82 -19.49 13.61
C CYS A 35 5.06 -18.46 14.46
N SER A 36 3.78 -18.71 14.81
CA SER A 36 3.11 -18.18 16.03
C SER A 36 1.56 -18.27 16.02
N CYS A 37 0.95 -19.42 15.75
CA CYS A 37 -0.52 -19.50 15.75
C CYS A 37 -1.21 -19.15 17.09
N GLU A 38 -0.53 -19.22 18.24
CA GLU A 38 -1.16 -19.01 19.56
C GLU A 38 -1.02 -17.60 20.15
N LYS A 39 -0.09 -16.76 19.66
CA LYS A 39 0.18 -15.45 20.29
C LYS A 39 -0.44 -14.26 19.56
N TRP A 40 -0.85 -14.44 18.30
CA TRP A 40 -1.56 -13.43 17.51
C TRP A 40 -3.01 -13.25 17.93
N GLU A 41 -3.65 -14.29 18.47
CA GLU A 41 -5.09 -14.36 18.71
C GLU A 41 -5.61 -13.33 19.74
N GLN A 42 -4.71 -12.77 20.55
CA GLN A 42 -5.07 -11.81 21.61
C GLN A 42 -4.85 -10.34 21.23
N ILE A 43 -3.99 -10.05 20.24
CA ILE A 43 -3.82 -8.70 19.67
C ILE A 43 -4.73 -8.51 18.44
N SER A 44 -5.16 -9.61 17.81
CA SER A 44 -5.86 -9.61 16.51
C SER A 44 -7.35 -9.32 16.55
N ARG A 45 -8.02 -9.28 17.71
CA ARG A 45 -9.47 -9.04 17.71
C ARG A 45 -9.85 -7.60 17.35
N GLU A 46 -8.91 -6.67 17.44
CA GLU A 46 -9.17 -5.26 17.20
C GLU A 46 -8.56 -4.74 15.90
N ILE A 47 -7.64 -5.44 15.23
CA ILE A 47 -7.05 -4.98 13.96
C ILE A 47 -7.20 -6.08 12.91
N SER A 48 -7.97 -5.81 11.87
CA SER A 48 -8.15 -6.76 10.75
C SER A 48 -6.91 -6.88 9.88
N THR A 49 -6.13 -5.80 9.73
CA THR A 49 -4.87 -5.81 8.96
C THR A 49 -3.78 -6.56 9.71
N PRO A 50 -3.33 -7.74 9.26
CA PRO A 50 -2.23 -8.44 9.91
C PRO A 50 -0.97 -7.57 9.89
N VAL A 51 -0.35 -7.43 11.05
CA VAL A 51 0.96 -6.79 11.19
C VAL A 51 1.98 -7.86 11.54
N GLY A 52 3.26 -7.71 11.18
CA GLY A 52 4.30 -8.66 11.57
C GLY A 52 4.86 -8.39 12.97
N ASP A 53 5.65 -9.32 13.50
CA ASP A 53 6.27 -9.22 14.85
C ASP A 53 7.13 -7.97 15.07
N GLN A 54 7.59 -7.34 13.97
CA GLN A 54 8.38 -6.12 14.01
C GLN A 54 7.55 -4.87 14.34
N ALA A 55 6.22 -5.00 14.40
CA ALA A 55 5.35 -3.89 14.76
C ALA A 55 5.37 -3.62 16.27
N ARG A 56 5.56 -2.35 16.64
CA ARG A 56 5.41 -1.89 18.02
C ARG A 56 3.96 -1.52 18.29
N ILE A 57 3.32 -2.26 19.19
CA ILE A 57 1.95 -1.97 19.66
C ILE A 57 1.96 -0.81 20.67
N ARG A 58 1.04 0.13 20.50
CA ARG A 58 0.80 1.26 21.41
C ARG A 58 -0.26 0.90 22.44
N LYS A 59 -0.32 1.71 23.51
CA LYS A 59 -1.38 1.63 24.53
C LYS A 59 -2.79 1.84 23.97
N ASP A 60 -2.91 2.53 22.84
CA ASP A 60 -4.20 2.78 22.15
C ASP A 60 -4.59 1.65 21.18
N GLY A 61 -3.90 0.51 21.24
CA GLY A 61 -4.10 -0.64 20.34
C GLY A 61 -3.45 -0.49 18.97
N SER A 62 -2.98 0.70 18.58
CA SER A 62 -2.38 0.89 17.25
C SER A 62 -1.03 0.17 17.12
N ALA A 63 -0.81 -0.48 16.00
CA ALA A 63 0.47 -1.04 15.62
C ALA A 63 1.28 -0.04 14.79
N ILE A 64 2.56 0.17 15.13
CA ILE A 64 3.48 1.01 14.36
C ILE A 64 4.57 0.13 13.75
N LEU A 65 4.81 0.29 12.46
CA LEU A 65 5.93 -0.33 11.77
C LEU A 65 6.58 0.68 10.82
N THR A 66 7.81 0.38 10.40
CA THR A 66 8.51 1.16 9.37
C THR A 66 8.64 0.30 8.12
N VAL A 67 8.15 0.80 7.00
CA VAL A 67 8.19 0.11 5.70
C VAL A 67 8.89 1.03 4.72
N ALA A 68 10.07 0.65 4.26
CA ALA A 68 10.89 1.42 3.32
C ALA A 68 11.00 2.92 3.69
N ASN A 69 11.37 3.21 4.95
CA ASN A 69 11.48 4.55 5.54
C ASN A 69 10.15 5.34 5.68
N VAL A 70 9.01 4.69 5.47
CA VAL A 70 7.67 5.23 5.75
C VAL A 70 7.19 4.72 7.10
N SER A 71 6.72 5.63 7.96
CA SER A 71 6.05 5.24 9.21
C SER A 71 4.62 4.79 8.89
N VAL A 72 4.33 3.52 9.12
CA VAL A 72 2.98 2.96 8.96
C VAL A 72 2.36 2.82 10.36
N ILE A 73 1.13 3.31 10.50
CA ILE A 73 0.32 3.22 11.71
C ILE A 73 -0.95 2.47 11.36
N VAL A 74 -1.07 1.23 11.81
CA VAL A 74 -2.31 0.45 11.66
C VAL A 74 -3.12 0.64 12.94
N LYS A 75 -4.29 1.26 12.82
CA LYS A 75 -5.17 1.53 13.96
C LYS A 75 -6.08 0.35 14.25
N PRO A 76 -6.61 0.23 15.49
CA PRO A 76 -7.77 -0.58 15.76
C PRO A 76 -8.91 -0.29 14.78
N ASP A 77 -9.56 -1.34 14.34
CA ASP A 77 -10.78 -1.35 13.59
C ASP A 77 -11.83 -0.52 14.33
N ALA A 78 -12.64 0.19 13.56
CA ALA A 78 -13.70 1.03 14.09
C ALA A 78 -15.06 0.54 13.63
N THR A 79 -16.10 0.99 14.33
CA THR A 79 -17.49 0.84 13.88
C THR A 79 -18.05 2.21 13.51
N SER A 80 -18.58 2.32 12.30
CA SER A 80 -19.25 3.52 11.82
C SER A 80 -20.70 3.57 12.29
N ARG A 81 -21.21 4.77 12.56
CA ARG A 81 -22.65 5.02 12.74
C ARG A 81 -23.37 5.32 11.42
N ASN A 82 -22.64 5.42 10.31
CA ASN A 82 -23.21 5.75 9.01
C ASN A 82 -24.07 4.60 8.48
N ARG A 83 -25.39 4.84 8.35
CA ARG A 83 -26.34 3.85 7.84
C ARG A 83 -26.02 3.36 6.43
N LYS A 84 -25.34 4.16 5.60
CA LYS A 84 -24.92 3.76 4.25
C LYS A 84 -23.89 2.63 4.26
N MET A 85 -23.22 2.37 5.39
CA MET A 85 -22.24 1.30 5.54
C MET A 85 -22.83 0.01 6.12
N ARG A 86 -24.13 -0.07 6.45
CA ARG A 86 -24.74 -1.22 7.14
C ARG A 86 -24.54 -2.61 6.49
N LYS A 87 -24.08 -2.66 5.24
CA LYS A 87 -23.86 -3.89 4.48
C LYS A 87 -22.39 -4.15 4.14
N GLY A 88 -21.45 -3.45 4.76
CA GLY A 88 -20.05 -3.63 4.43
C GLY A 88 -19.09 -3.03 5.44
N ALA A 89 -17.82 -3.27 5.16
CA ALA A 89 -16.71 -2.63 5.82
C ALA A 89 -15.91 -1.83 4.79
N LYS A 90 -14.91 -1.11 5.27
CA LYS A 90 -13.95 -0.43 4.40
C LYS A 90 -12.64 -0.22 5.09
N THR A 91 -11.58 -0.68 4.45
CA THR A 91 -10.21 -0.37 4.84
C THR A 91 -9.69 0.81 4.06
N THR A 92 -9.37 1.87 4.80
CA THR A 92 -8.86 3.12 4.23
C THR A 92 -7.44 3.37 4.69
N PHE A 93 -6.72 4.18 3.93
CA PHE A 93 -5.48 4.75 4.38
C PHE A 93 -5.52 6.29 4.30
N ARG A 94 -4.71 6.93 5.14
CA ARG A 94 -4.41 8.36 5.08
C ARG A 94 -2.91 8.53 4.91
N LEU A 95 -2.52 9.17 3.81
CA LEU A 95 -1.14 9.53 3.50
C LEU A 95 -0.86 10.96 3.96
N PHE A 96 0.18 11.15 4.74
CA PHE A 96 0.67 12.45 5.21
C PHE A 96 2.18 12.53 5.04
N TRP A 97 2.71 13.69 4.69
CA TRP A 97 4.15 13.91 4.66
C TRP A 97 4.52 15.30 5.19
N LYS A 98 5.63 15.37 5.92
CA LYS A 98 6.24 16.64 6.34
C LYS A 98 7.12 17.18 5.22
N ARG A 99 7.31 18.51 5.19
CA ARG A 99 8.22 19.15 4.23
C ARG A 99 9.65 18.65 4.42
N HIS A 100 10.38 18.54 3.30
CA HIS A 100 11.82 18.29 3.30
C HIS A 100 12.58 19.48 3.92
N ARG A 101 13.87 19.28 4.21
CA ARG A 101 14.80 20.35 4.56
C ARG A 101 16.00 20.30 3.63
N ALA A 102 16.44 21.46 3.14
CA ALA A 102 17.60 21.57 2.26
C ALA A 102 18.46 22.76 2.66
N ARG A 103 19.77 22.62 2.55
CA ARG A 103 20.73 23.71 2.74
C ARG A 103 21.69 23.77 1.55
N PHE A 104 22.02 24.98 1.13
CA PHE A 104 22.85 25.24 -0.05
C PHE A 104 24.09 26.06 0.30
N ARG A 105 25.21 25.76 -0.37
CA ARG A 105 26.49 26.47 -0.26
C ARG A 105 26.99 26.71 -1.67
N ALA A 106 27.31 27.97 -2.00
CA ALA A 106 27.71 28.37 -3.35
C ALA A 106 26.76 27.86 -4.47
N GLY A 107 25.45 27.86 -4.22
CA GLY A 107 24.44 27.42 -5.21
C GLY A 107 24.21 25.91 -5.32
N ALA A 108 25.07 25.09 -4.70
CA ALA A 108 24.96 23.63 -4.69
C ALA A 108 24.35 23.11 -3.38
N LEU A 109 23.56 22.04 -3.45
CA LEU A 109 22.96 21.39 -2.29
C LEU A 109 24.05 20.73 -1.43
N PHE A 110 24.19 21.09 -0.15
CA PHE A 110 25.20 20.49 0.74
C PHE A 110 24.61 19.64 1.87
N ALA A 111 23.33 19.80 2.19
CA ALA A 111 22.64 18.98 3.17
C ALA A 111 21.17 18.83 2.80
N PHE A 112 20.65 17.62 2.92
CA PHE A 112 19.26 17.29 2.61
C PHE A 112 18.68 16.36 3.67
N THR A 113 17.44 16.64 4.06
CA THR A 113 16.62 15.74 4.87
C THR A 113 15.34 15.46 4.07
N PRO A 114 15.06 14.20 3.70
CA PRO A 114 13.89 13.85 2.92
C PRO A 114 12.60 14.15 3.68
N PRO A 115 11.46 14.29 2.98
CA PRO A 115 10.14 14.32 3.60
C PRO A 115 9.93 13.13 4.54
N ALA A 116 9.48 13.38 5.77
CA ALA A 116 9.03 12.30 6.65
C ALA A 116 7.60 11.91 6.25
N ILE A 117 7.40 10.65 5.87
CA ILE A 117 6.12 10.14 5.34
C ILE A 117 5.47 9.25 6.40
N THR A 118 4.16 9.41 6.55
CA THR A 118 3.32 8.62 7.44
C THR A 118 2.08 8.13 6.71
N VAL A 119 1.82 6.83 6.80
CA VAL A 119 0.59 6.21 6.31
C VAL A 119 -0.17 5.65 7.51
N THR A 120 -1.42 6.07 7.67
CA THR A 120 -2.31 5.48 8.68
C THR A 120 -3.31 4.58 7.97
N ILE A 121 -3.45 3.33 8.40
CA ILE A 121 -4.40 2.34 7.87
C ILE A 121 -5.45 2.06 8.96
N GLN A 122 -6.71 1.97 8.57
CA GLN A 122 -7.80 1.60 9.47
C GLN A 122 -8.95 0.96 8.70
N THR A 123 -9.44 -0.17 9.21
CA THR A 123 -10.69 -0.79 8.80
C THR A 123 -11.85 -0.19 9.58
N THR A 124 -12.97 0.08 8.91
CA THR A 124 -14.19 0.56 9.56
C THR A 124 -15.38 -0.29 9.12
N TYR A 125 -16.01 -0.96 10.07
CA TYR A 125 -17.21 -1.77 9.88
C TYR A 125 -18.46 -0.91 9.94
N GLY A 126 -19.47 -1.26 9.14
CA GLY A 126 -20.79 -0.65 9.23
C GLY A 126 -21.51 -0.96 10.55
N PRO A 127 -22.59 -0.22 10.87
CA PRO A 127 -23.40 -0.52 12.04
C PRO A 127 -23.96 -1.95 11.99
N GLY A 128 -23.59 -2.78 12.96
CA GLY A 128 -24.06 -4.18 13.08
C GLY A 128 -23.40 -5.16 12.12
N VAL A 129 -22.37 -4.74 11.37
CA VAL A 129 -21.60 -5.64 10.51
C VAL A 129 -20.68 -6.48 11.39
N ASP A 130 -20.76 -7.80 11.22
CA ASP A 130 -19.91 -8.76 11.92
C ASP A 130 -18.62 -9.01 11.11
N PRO A 131 -17.43 -8.70 11.66
CA PRO A 131 -16.15 -9.01 11.02
C PRO A 131 -15.98 -10.50 10.68
N ALA A 132 -16.62 -11.42 11.42
CA ALA A 132 -16.56 -12.86 11.19
C ALA A 132 -17.55 -13.35 10.12
N SER A 133 -18.45 -12.49 9.62
CA SER A 133 -19.35 -12.86 8.52
C SER A 133 -18.57 -13.21 7.25
N GLN A 134 -19.16 -14.02 6.38
CA GLN A 134 -18.52 -14.41 5.11
C GLN A 134 -18.32 -13.19 4.20
N SER A 135 -17.16 -13.11 3.56
CA SER A 135 -16.91 -12.13 2.52
C SER A 135 -17.81 -12.39 1.31
N ALA A 136 -18.45 -11.34 0.79
CA ALA A 136 -19.34 -11.45 -0.36
C ALA A 136 -18.59 -11.47 -1.70
N TYR A 137 -17.37 -10.92 -1.74
CA TYR A 137 -16.57 -10.76 -2.96
C TYR A 137 -15.08 -10.68 -2.64
N GLY A 138 -14.23 -10.72 -3.66
CA GLY A 138 -12.81 -10.50 -3.54
C GLY A 138 -12.09 -11.60 -2.77
N LYS A 139 -11.07 -11.21 -2.01
CA LYS A 139 -10.44 -12.07 -1.01
C LYS A 139 -11.49 -12.57 -0.01
N GLY A 140 -11.36 -13.85 0.32
CA GLY A 140 -12.37 -14.62 1.05
C GLY A 140 -13.32 -15.41 0.16
N THR A 141 -13.29 -15.18 -1.16
CA THR A 141 -14.16 -15.90 -2.11
C THR A 141 -13.41 -16.71 -3.17
N THR A 142 -12.07 -16.61 -3.22
CA THR A 142 -11.24 -17.49 -4.05
C THR A 142 -11.29 -18.94 -3.55
N ASP A 143 -10.95 -19.91 -4.39
CA ASP A 143 -10.94 -21.30 -3.97
C ASP A 143 -9.82 -21.59 -2.98
N GLU A 144 -8.67 -20.92 -3.13
CA GLU A 144 -7.57 -20.97 -2.17
C GLU A 144 -7.98 -20.43 -0.79
N ASP A 145 -8.74 -19.33 -0.75
CA ASP A 145 -9.24 -18.74 0.50
C ASP A 145 -10.22 -19.69 1.19
N LYS A 146 -11.15 -20.30 0.44
CA LYS A 146 -12.11 -21.29 0.97
C LYS A 146 -11.40 -22.52 1.51
N GLN A 147 -10.45 -23.07 0.78
CA GLN A 147 -9.66 -24.23 1.21
C GLN A 147 -8.84 -23.94 2.47
N SER A 148 -8.38 -22.70 2.64
CA SER A 148 -7.60 -22.26 3.80
C SER A 148 -8.46 -21.77 4.97
N GLY A 149 -9.79 -21.76 4.83
CA GLY A 149 -10.71 -21.23 5.86
C GLY A 149 -10.68 -19.70 6.02
N HIS A 150 -10.04 -18.98 5.10
CA HIS A 150 -9.90 -17.53 5.12
C HIS A 150 -11.06 -16.83 4.44
N THR A 151 -12.30 -17.07 4.87
CA THR A 151 -13.49 -16.62 4.13
C THR A 151 -14.21 -15.43 4.76
N THR A 152 -13.68 -14.85 5.83
CA THR A 152 -14.37 -13.79 6.57
C THR A 152 -14.22 -12.40 5.95
N LEU A 153 -15.14 -11.50 6.31
CA LEU A 153 -15.06 -10.08 5.96
C LEU A 153 -13.80 -9.43 6.55
N SER A 154 -13.41 -9.80 7.78
CA SER A 154 -12.15 -9.32 8.37
C SER A 154 -10.93 -9.75 7.59
N TYR A 155 -10.93 -10.94 6.98
CA TYR A 155 -9.85 -11.38 6.11
C TYR A 155 -9.78 -10.55 4.82
N HIS A 156 -10.93 -10.27 4.20
CA HIS A 156 -11.02 -9.39 3.05
C HIS A 156 -10.46 -8.00 3.36
N GLU A 157 -10.93 -7.36 4.43
CA GLU A 157 -10.49 -6.04 4.85
C GLU A 157 -9.01 -6.02 5.29
N GLY A 158 -8.57 -7.08 5.97
CA GLY A 158 -7.17 -7.26 6.33
C GLY A 158 -6.24 -7.34 5.11
N SER A 159 -6.72 -7.98 4.03
CA SER A 159 -5.99 -8.09 2.76
C SER A 159 -5.73 -6.71 2.13
N HIS A 160 -6.70 -5.79 2.20
CA HIS A 160 -6.46 -4.41 1.77
C HIS A 160 -5.32 -3.73 2.53
N GLY A 161 -5.27 -3.92 3.85
CA GLY A 161 -4.21 -3.37 4.69
C GLY A 161 -2.83 -3.92 4.32
N LEU A 162 -2.75 -5.23 4.06
CA LEU A 162 -1.53 -5.88 3.57
C LEU A 162 -1.11 -5.36 2.19
N ASP A 163 -2.05 -5.17 1.27
CA ASP A 163 -1.76 -4.62 -0.04
C ASP A 163 -1.18 -3.20 0.04
N TYR A 164 -1.68 -2.35 0.94
CA TYR A 164 -1.10 -1.02 1.15
C TYR A 164 0.33 -1.09 1.70
N ILE A 165 0.59 -1.98 2.65
CA ILE A 165 1.94 -2.21 3.20
C ILE A 165 2.88 -2.73 2.09
N GLN A 166 2.43 -3.71 1.32
CA GLN A 166 3.19 -4.28 0.20
C GLN A 166 3.49 -3.23 -0.87
N TYR A 167 2.51 -2.38 -1.22
CA TYR A 167 2.72 -1.31 -2.19
C TYR A 167 3.81 -0.33 -1.74
N LEU A 168 3.84 0.04 -0.46
CA LEU A 168 4.89 0.90 0.11
C LEU A 168 6.28 0.23 0.05
N GLN A 169 6.34 -1.08 0.29
CA GLN A 169 7.58 -1.84 0.21
C GLN A 169 8.11 -1.93 -1.22
N ASP A 170 7.22 -2.17 -2.18
CA ASP A 170 7.56 -2.34 -3.60
C ASP A 170 7.80 -1.02 -4.34
N ASN A 171 7.14 0.05 -3.92
CA ASN A 171 7.14 1.34 -4.62
C ASN A 171 7.47 2.49 -3.67
N PRO A 172 8.55 2.44 -2.89
CA PRO A 172 8.80 3.43 -1.84
C PRO A 172 8.83 4.86 -2.41
N PRO A 173 8.02 5.78 -1.86
CA PRO A 173 8.00 7.16 -2.34
C PRO A 173 9.33 7.83 -2.02
N ARG A 174 10.13 8.13 -3.05
CA ARG A 174 11.44 8.79 -2.90
C ARG A 174 11.51 10.08 -3.69
N MET A 175 12.26 11.04 -3.16
CA MET A 175 12.62 12.27 -3.85
C MET A 175 14.03 12.09 -4.42
N GLU A 176 14.16 12.20 -5.75
CA GLU A 176 15.44 12.03 -6.46
C GLU A 176 16.32 13.26 -6.26
N VAL A 177 17.17 13.23 -5.23
CA VAL A 177 18.02 14.35 -4.82
C VAL A 177 19.42 13.84 -4.52
N GLU A 178 20.42 14.57 -4.99
CA GLU A 178 21.82 14.28 -4.78
C GLU A 178 22.54 15.51 -4.21
N LEU A 179 23.48 15.29 -3.29
CA LEU A 179 24.36 16.36 -2.81
C LEU A 179 25.20 16.89 -3.99
N GLY A 180 25.43 18.19 -4.00
CA GLY A 180 26.07 18.89 -5.11
C GLY A 180 25.09 19.40 -6.18
N MET A 181 23.85 18.91 -6.22
CA MET A 181 22.89 19.35 -7.24
C MET A 181 22.63 20.85 -7.17
N ALA A 182 22.50 21.50 -8.33
CA ALA A 182 22.16 22.90 -8.39
C ALA A 182 20.76 23.16 -7.82
N ARG A 183 20.57 24.32 -7.17
CA ARG A 183 19.26 24.71 -6.61
C ARG A 183 18.10 24.59 -7.59
N LYS A 184 18.33 24.90 -8.87
CA LYS A 184 17.31 24.79 -9.93
C LYS A 184 16.83 23.35 -10.08
N ASP A 185 17.74 22.39 -10.12
CA ASP A 185 17.40 20.97 -10.30
C ASP A 185 16.82 20.38 -9.01
N PHE A 186 17.26 20.85 -7.84
CA PHE A 186 16.62 20.51 -6.57
C PHE A 186 15.13 20.91 -6.56
N ASN A 187 14.82 22.14 -6.98
CA ASN A 187 13.43 22.60 -7.04
C ASN A 187 12.59 21.74 -8.01
N LYS A 188 13.15 21.30 -9.14
CA LYS A 188 12.45 20.37 -10.05
C LYS A 188 12.18 19.02 -9.37
N ALA A 189 13.15 18.48 -8.63
CA ALA A 189 12.98 17.22 -7.90
C ALA A 189 11.88 17.32 -6.83
N VAL A 190 11.77 18.47 -6.15
CA VAL A 190 10.68 18.75 -5.20
C VAL A 190 9.31 18.74 -5.89
N GLU A 191 9.16 19.43 -7.03
CA GLU A 191 7.89 19.47 -7.78
C GLU A 191 7.52 18.09 -8.35
N ALA A 192 8.51 17.34 -8.84
CA ALA A 192 8.32 15.97 -9.29
C ALA A 192 7.82 15.07 -8.15
N PHE A 193 8.42 15.19 -6.96
CA PHE A 193 7.98 14.44 -5.78
C PHE A 193 6.56 14.83 -5.36
N TYR A 194 6.19 16.12 -5.38
CA TYR A 194 4.80 16.51 -5.07
C TYR A 194 3.80 15.98 -6.08
N THR A 195 4.18 15.92 -7.35
CA THR A 195 3.34 15.31 -8.41
C THR A 195 3.20 13.80 -8.20
N LEU A 196 4.30 13.12 -7.86
CA LEU A 196 4.27 11.71 -7.45
C LEU A 196 3.30 11.51 -6.28
N MET A 197 3.45 12.25 -5.19
CA MET A 197 2.63 12.08 -3.99
C MET A 197 1.13 12.32 -4.23
N LYS A 198 0.76 13.21 -5.17
CA LYS A 198 -0.64 13.42 -5.58
C LYS A 198 -1.26 12.17 -6.22
N SER A 199 -0.50 11.44 -7.04
CA SER A 199 -0.96 10.23 -7.73
C SER A 199 -0.67 8.94 -6.94
N TYR A 200 0.22 9.00 -5.96
CA TYR A 200 0.67 7.85 -5.17
C TYR A 200 -0.48 7.17 -4.42
N ALA A 201 -1.34 7.96 -3.78
CA ALA A 201 -2.51 7.43 -3.07
C ALA A 201 -3.49 6.72 -4.03
N ALA A 202 -3.73 7.28 -5.22
CA ALA A 202 -4.60 6.65 -6.21
C ALA A 202 -4.01 5.32 -6.71
N SER A 203 -2.70 5.29 -6.96
CA SER A 203 -1.99 4.09 -7.42
C SER A 203 -1.99 2.99 -6.36
N MET A 204 -1.76 3.34 -5.09
CA MET A 204 -1.81 2.42 -3.96
C MET A 204 -3.22 1.84 -3.74
N ARG A 205 -4.25 2.67 -3.92
CA ARG A 205 -5.65 2.20 -3.86
C ARG A 205 -5.93 1.21 -4.98
N LYS A 206 -5.62 1.57 -6.23
CA LYS A 206 -5.85 0.71 -7.40
C LYS A 206 -5.09 -0.61 -7.29
N PHE A 207 -3.88 -0.58 -6.73
CA PHE A 207 -3.11 -1.79 -6.45
C PHE A 207 -3.88 -2.74 -5.52
N SER A 208 -4.46 -2.21 -4.44
CA SER A 208 -5.22 -3.01 -3.49
C SER A 208 -6.57 -3.47 -4.05
N GLU A 209 -7.33 -2.61 -4.72
CA GLU A 209 -8.61 -2.98 -5.37
C GLU A 209 -8.41 -4.16 -6.32
N ARG A 210 -7.37 -4.12 -7.17
CA ARG A 210 -7.08 -5.21 -8.11
C ARG A 210 -6.74 -6.54 -7.46
N ARG A 211 -6.18 -6.53 -6.26
CA ARG A 211 -5.68 -7.73 -5.57
C ARG A 211 -6.64 -8.27 -4.53
N THR A 212 -7.47 -7.39 -3.98
CA THR A 212 -8.42 -7.72 -2.93
C THR A 212 -9.85 -7.76 -3.46
N ASP A 213 -10.32 -6.78 -4.23
CA ASP A 213 -11.71 -6.71 -4.70
C ASP A 213 -11.96 -7.49 -6.00
N CYS A 214 -10.92 -7.62 -6.83
CA CYS A 214 -11.01 -8.13 -8.21
C CYS A 214 -10.49 -9.55 -8.40
N VAL A 215 -10.52 -10.35 -7.33
CA VAL A 215 -10.17 -11.78 -7.35
C VAL A 215 -11.34 -12.61 -6.85
N GLY A 216 -11.38 -13.92 -7.16
CA GLY A 216 -12.50 -14.78 -6.78
C GLY A 216 -13.81 -14.31 -7.42
N THR A 217 -14.89 -14.24 -6.62
CA THR A 217 -16.09 -13.49 -7.01
C THR A 217 -15.77 -12.01 -6.93
N THR A 218 -15.58 -11.35 -8.06
CA THR A 218 -15.22 -9.91 -8.06
C THR A 218 -16.34 -9.03 -7.50
N ILE A 219 -15.98 -7.83 -7.03
CA ILE A 219 -16.94 -6.84 -6.54
C ILE A 219 -18.02 -6.48 -7.59
N ASP A 220 -17.64 -6.48 -8.87
CA ASP A 220 -18.54 -6.23 -10.00
C ASP A 220 -19.54 -7.37 -10.17
N GLN A 221 -19.07 -8.63 -10.13
CA GLN A 221 -19.93 -9.82 -10.21
C GLN A 221 -20.89 -9.93 -9.02
N ALA A 222 -20.48 -9.47 -7.84
CA ALA A 222 -21.32 -9.45 -6.66
C ALA A 222 -22.37 -8.31 -6.67
N GLY A 223 -22.32 -7.39 -7.64
CA GLY A 223 -23.29 -6.30 -7.78
C GLY A 223 -23.12 -5.16 -6.76
N TYR A 224 -21.91 -4.98 -6.22
CA TYR A 224 -21.61 -3.93 -5.24
C TYR A 224 -21.13 -2.61 -5.86
N THR A 225 -20.86 -2.60 -7.17
CA THR A 225 -20.47 -1.42 -7.94
C THR A 225 -21.55 -1.05 -8.96
N LYS A 226 -21.65 0.25 -9.28
CA LYS A 226 -22.51 0.76 -10.37
C LYS A 226 -21.79 0.74 -11.71
N GLU A 227 -20.48 0.94 -11.67
CA GLU A 227 -19.57 0.97 -12.82
C GLU A 227 -18.50 -0.09 -12.59
N PRO A 228 -18.06 -0.81 -13.63
CA PRO A 228 -17.03 -1.85 -13.49
C PRO A 228 -15.73 -1.30 -12.92
N VAL A 229 -15.21 -1.94 -11.87
CA VAL A 229 -13.93 -1.60 -11.22
C VAL A 229 -12.82 -2.59 -11.62
N CYS A 230 -13.18 -3.82 -11.97
CA CYS A 230 -12.25 -4.93 -12.17
C CYS A 230 -11.84 -5.20 -13.62
N GLN A 231 -12.06 -4.23 -14.51
CA GLN A 231 -11.67 -4.29 -15.93
C GLN A 231 -10.23 -3.81 -16.18
#